data_AF-Q53799-F1
#
_entry.id   AF-Q53799-F1
#
_cell.length_a   1.000
_cell.length_b   1.000
_cell.length_c   1.000
_cell.angle_alpha   90.00
_cell.angle_beta   90.00
_cell.angle_gamma   90.00
#
_symmetry.space_group_name_H-M   'P 1'
#
loop_
_entity.id
_entity.type
_entity.pdbx_description
1 polymer ?
#
loop_
_entity_poly.entity_id
_entity_poly.type
_entity_poly.pdbx_seq_one_letter_code
_entity_poly.pdbx_strand_id
1 'polypeptide(L)'
;MFGPRGVRRSGRGRWADERRGRHRPHSPAPLGSSVGGASRRRLWSVPAQAGPVVPLELGNPLQLTETMRTRLLAAVRALVSDPALDGAGDPARLAAVVLMAKAKVATNYRTTITAKELGRWVGLKPSRIAHQVLPELREREVLGSNETTSAAGRVTGLECWVIPMYRAQHGGDRRHVLALSRVELIVLLKLIETLFAPGWVHKDGSVTPAGMLADRTGRGAATDRLGLLLMVLSSNSKGWLQLCSGSVDTSRGRPAATAGRLLGCSPAAGAKVLARLQERGLLTVDRRETASGLNARSRVRLLPVAQAHGVPVREAREAAACGVFRPR
;
A
#
# COMPACT_ATOMS: atom_id res chain seq x y z
N MET A 1 29.80 62.79 29.25
CA MET A 1 30.53 62.09 30.32
C MET A 1 30.18 60.62 30.28
N PHE A 2 31.21 59.78 30.11
CA PHE A 2 31.34 58.41 30.64
C PHE A 2 30.26 57.34 30.37
N GLY A 3 30.61 56.35 29.53
CA GLY A 3 30.42 54.93 29.89
C GLY A 3 31.39 54.54 31.03
N PRO A 4 31.65 53.25 31.38
CA PRO A 4 31.43 52.01 30.61
C PRO A 4 31.13 50.75 31.48
N ARG A 5 31.41 49.56 30.89
CA ARG A 5 31.69 48.19 31.43
C ARG A 5 30.57 47.21 31.04
N GLY A 6 30.79 46.22 30.15
CA GLY A 6 31.85 45.20 30.07
C GLY A 6 31.27 43.91 30.67
N VAL A 7 31.20 42.74 29.99
CA VAL A 7 32.25 41.72 29.76
C VAL A 7 31.59 40.62 28.86
N ARG A 8 32.03 40.38 27.60
CA ARG A 8 32.97 39.35 27.06
C ARG A 8 32.80 37.89 27.53
N ARG A 9 32.62 36.98 26.55
CA ARG A 9 33.38 35.73 26.25
C ARG A 9 32.73 35.03 25.04
N SER A 10 33.32 35.01 23.83
CA SER A 10 34.38 34.12 23.31
C SER A 10 34.14 32.62 23.59
N GLY A 11 34.15 31.67 22.66
CA GLY A 11 34.42 31.68 21.23
C GLY A 11 34.17 30.27 20.68
N ARG A 12 34.12 30.10 19.36
CA ARG A 12 34.23 28.78 18.72
C ARG A 12 35.21 28.87 17.55
N GLY A 13 36.20 27.98 17.65
CA GLY A 13 37.30 27.83 16.73
C GLY A 13 36.89 27.11 15.45
N ARG A 14 37.52 27.64 14.40
CA ARG A 14 37.82 27.13 13.08
C ARG A 14 38.49 25.75 13.15
N TRP A 15 38.00 24.76 12.41
CA TRP A 15 38.78 23.62 11.93
C TRP A 15 38.32 23.26 10.52
N ALA A 16 39.26 23.40 9.59
CA ALA A 16 39.19 22.88 8.24
C ALA A 16 40.52 22.19 7.96
N ASP A 17 40.43 21.20 7.08
CA ASP A 17 41.48 20.62 6.26
C ASP A 17 42.31 19.46 6.85
N GLU A 18 42.08 18.27 6.33
CA GLU A 18 43.17 17.37 5.94
C GLU A 18 42.69 16.34 4.91
N ARG A 19 43.22 16.44 3.68
CA ARG A 19 43.20 15.38 2.67
C ARG A 19 44.61 14.84 2.46
N ARG A 20 44.64 13.55 2.11
CA ARG A 20 45.64 12.77 1.32
C ARG A 20 46.74 12.04 2.11
N GLY A 21 46.83 10.74 1.80
CA GLY A 21 47.99 9.90 2.10
C GLY A 21 47.73 8.44 1.75
N ARG A 22 47.87 8.07 0.48
CA ARG A 22 47.98 6.67 0.02
C ARG A 22 49.32 6.11 0.49
N HIS A 23 49.40 4.83 0.86
CA HIS A 23 50.40 3.85 0.38
C HIS A 23 50.23 2.49 1.10
N ARG A 24 49.90 1.45 0.33
CA ARG A 24 50.29 0.03 0.53
C ARG A 24 51.48 -0.21 -0.42
N PRO A 25 52.44 -1.12 -0.14
CA PRO A 25 52.21 -2.56 -0.34
C PRO A 25 52.98 -3.50 0.60
N HIS A 26 52.56 -4.75 0.68
CA HIS A 26 53.37 -5.96 0.44
C HIS A 26 52.59 -7.22 0.88
N SER A 27 52.36 -8.11 -0.08
CA SER A 27 52.03 -9.52 0.13
C SER A 27 53.26 -10.36 -0.20
N PRO A 28 53.33 -11.58 0.35
CA PRO A 28 53.49 -12.73 -0.53
C PRO A 28 52.49 -13.85 -0.21
N ALA A 29 52.17 -14.60 -1.27
CA ALA A 29 51.36 -15.82 -1.26
C ALA A 29 52.13 -17.02 -0.68
N PRO A 30 51.44 -18.16 -0.49
CA PRO A 30 51.88 -19.32 -1.27
C PRO A 30 50.76 -20.05 -2.01
N LEU A 31 51.22 -20.76 -3.04
CA LEU A 31 50.51 -21.63 -3.97
C LEU A 31 50.02 -22.92 -3.33
N GLY A 32 48.89 -23.42 -3.84
CA GLY A 32 48.35 -24.75 -3.59
C GLY A 32 47.33 -25.14 -4.67
N SER A 33 47.84 -25.70 -5.77
CA SER A 33 47.18 -26.63 -6.71
C SER A 33 46.51 -27.81 -5.97
N SER A 34 45.49 -28.56 -6.40
CA SER A 34 44.79 -28.80 -7.67
C SER A 34 43.57 -29.73 -7.35
N VAL A 35 42.80 -30.01 -8.39
CA VAL A 35 41.98 -31.21 -8.65
C VAL A 35 40.48 -31.08 -8.38
N GLY A 36 39.73 -31.19 -9.48
CA GLY A 36 38.29 -31.10 -9.53
C GLY A 36 37.55 -32.29 -8.93
N GLY A 37 36.32 -32.01 -8.54
CA GLY A 37 35.31 -33.00 -8.22
C GLY A 37 33.95 -32.37 -8.50
N ALA A 38 33.31 -32.83 -9.57
CA ALA A 38 31.94 -32.47 -9.91
C ALA A 38 31.04 -32.81 -8.71
N SER A 39 30.54 -31.79 -8.00
CA SER A 39 29.60 -31.99 -6.90
C SER A 39 28.25 -31.39 -7.27
N ARG A 40 27.30 -32.31 -7.46
CA ARG A 40 25.90 -32.08 -7.80
C ARG A 40 25.28 -31.00 -6.91
N ARG A 41 24.49 -30.11 -7.54
CA ARG A 41 23.55 -29.19 -6.90
C ARG A 41 22.73 -29.93 -5.84
N ARG A 42 23.04 -29.74 -4.56
CA ARG A 42 22.12 -30.04 -3.47
C ARG A 42 21.35 -28.76 -3.14
N LEU A 43 20.10 -28.74 -3.57
CA LEU A 43 19.09 -27.82 -3.07
C LEU A 43 18.67 -28.32 -1.68
N TRP A 44 19.02 -27.58 -0.62
CA TRP A 44 18.37 -27.60 0.70
C TRP A 44 18.99 -26.49 1.54
N SER A 45 18.34 -25.84 2.50
CA SER A 45 16.98 -25.92 3.06
C SER A 45 16.80 -24.62 3.86
N VAL A 46 15.64 -23.97 3.76
CA VAL A 46 15.33 -22.71 4.47
C VAL A 46 15.04 -23.03 5.95
N PRO A 47 15.43 -22.20 6.94
CA PRO A 47 15.32 -22.53 8.36
C PRO A 47 13.89 -22.82 8.83
N ALA A 48 13.85 -23.62 9.91
CA ALA A 48 12.66 -24.16 10.58
C ALA A 48 11.58 -23.10 10.84
N GLN A 49 10.36 -23.48 10.46
CA GLN A 49 9.15 -22.69 10.56
C GLN A 49 8.70 -22.64 12.03
N ALA A 50 8.54 -21.42 12.55
CA ALA A 50 7.85 -21.19 13.82
C ALA A 50 6.45 -21.82 13.77
N GLY A 51 6.02 -22.33 14.93
CA GLY A 51 4.90 -23.25 15.15
C GLY A 51 3.55 -22.92 14.53
N PRO A 52 2.55 -23.79 14.73
CA PRO A 52 1.27 -23.73 14.03
C PRO A 52 0.59 -22.38 14.27
N VAL A 53 0.40 -21.63 13.17
CA VAL A 53 -0.43 -20.44 13.18
C VAL A 53 -1.87 -20.93 13.27
N VAL A 54 -2.49 -20.79 14.44
CA VAL A 54 -3.94 -21.01 14.59
C VAL A 54 -4.65 -20.20 13.51
N PRO A 55 -5.35 -20.84 12.56
CA PRO A 55 -6.14 -20.12 11.58
C PRO A 55 -7.24 -19.41 12.36
N LEU A 56 -7.20 -18.07 12.39
CA LEU A 56 -8.42 -17.32 12.64
C LEU A 56 -9.33 -17.67 11.46
N GLU A 57 -10.46 -18.34 11.71
CA GLU A 57 -11.55 -18.48 10.74
C GLU A 57 -12.15 -17.10 10.48
N LEU A 58 -11.39 -16.28 9.77
CA LEU A 58 -11.86 -15.05 9.17
C LEU A 58 -12.70 -15.50 7.98
N GLY A 59 -14.01 -15.25 8.06
CA GLY A 59 -14.89 -15.29 6.90
C GLY A 59 -14.37 -14.41 5.75
N ASN A 60 -15.13 -14.31 4.67
CA ASN A 60 -14.73 -13.55 3.49
C ASN A 60 -14.17 -12.15 3.86
N PRO A 61 -12.92 -11.79 3.53
CA PRO A 61 -12.30 -10.52 3.96
C PRO A 61 -13.03 -9.24 3.51
N LEU A 62 -13.97 -9.35 2.58
CA LEU A 62 -14.84 -8.25 2.14
C LEU A 62 -16.11 -8.11 3.02
N GLN A 63 -16.41 -9.10 3.86
CA GLN A 63 -17.49 -9.07 4.86
C GLN A 63 -17.07 -8.34 6.15
N LEU A 64 -16.57 -7.12 6.02
CA LEU A 64 -16.22 -6.30 7.17
C LEU A 64 -17.47 -5.79 7.89
N THR A 65 -17.49 -5.92 9.22
CA THR A 65 -18.43 -5.19 10.08
C THR A 65 -18.28 -3.69 9.89
N GLU A 66 -19.32 -2.93 10.18
CA GLU A 66 -19.28 -1.47 10.05
C GLU A 66 -18.19 -0.85 10.93
N THR A 67 -18.04 -1.33 12.17
CA THR A 67 -17.00 -0.87 13.11
C THR A 67 -15.59 -1.14 12.57
N MET A 68 -15.29 -2.37 12.12
CA MET A 68 -13.98 -2.72 11.57
C MET A 68 -13.69 -1.93 10.30
N ARG A 69 -14.68 -1.76 9.43
CA ARG A 69 -14.55 -0.97 8.20
C ARG A 69 -14.22 0.50 8.49
N THR A 70 -14.96 1.13 9.39
CA THR A 70 -14.73 2.53 9.80
C THR A 70 -13.36 2.71 10.43
N ARG A 71 -12.96 1.77 11.30
CA ARG A 71 -11.64 1.75 11.94
C ARG A 71 -10.50 1.66 10.93
N LEU A 72 -10.57 0.73 9.98
CA LEU A 72 -9.57 0.55 8.94
C LEU A 72 -9.57 1.72 7.94
N LEU A 73 -10.74 2.25 7.59
CA LEU A 73 -10.85 3.44 6.76
C LEU A 73 -10.14 4.63 7.40
N ALA A 74 -10.38 4.86 8.70
CA ALA A 74 -9.72 5.93 9.44
C ALA A 74 -8.19 5.75 9.46
N ALA A 75 -7.71 4.54 9.72
CA ALA A 75 -6.27 4.24 9.73
C ALA A 75 -5.62 4.43 8.35
N VAL A 76 -6.22 3.88 7.29
CA VAL A 76 -5.70 4.03 5.93
C VAL A 76 -5.73 5.49 5.51
N ARG A 77 -6.81 6.24 5.78
CA ARG A 77 -6.90 7.68 5.48
C ARG A 77 -5.85 8.48 6.25
N ALA A 78 -5.71 8.24 7.56
CA ALA A 78 -4.73 8.93 8.38
C ALA A 78 -3.31 8.71 7.85
N LEU A 79 -2.98 7.50 7.41
CA LEU A 79 -1.66 7.22 6.83
C LEU A 79 -1.49 7.87 5.45
N VAL A 80 -2.43 7.71 4.52
CA VAL A 80 -2.25 8.23 3.15
C VAL A 80 -2.40 9.74 3.07
N SER A 81 -3.03 10.38 4.04
CA SER A 81 -3.13 11.84 4.20
C SER A 81 -2.16 12.39 5.24
N ASP A 82 -1.18 11.59 5.69
CA ASP A 82 -0.14 12.06 6.60
C ASP A 82 0.62 13.24 5.95
N PRO A 83 0.87 14.35 6.67
CA PRO A 83 1.58 15.51 6.14
C PRO A 83 2.94 15.18 5.52
N ALA A 84 3.63 14.14 6.01
CA ALA A 84 4.89 13.69 5.45
C ALA A 84 4.76 13.15 4.01
N LEU A 85 3.56 12.67 3.64
CA LEU A 85 3.24 12.21 2.29
C LEU A 85 2.65 13.32 1.40
N ASP A 86 2.69 14.59 1.81
CA ASP A 86 2.19 15.67 0.96
C ASP A 86 3.01 15.79 -0.34
N GLY A 87 2.32 15.84 -1.48
CA GLY A 87 2.95 15.74 -2.80
C GLY A 87 3.57 14.37 -3.15
N ALA A 88 3.52 13.37 -2.25
CA ALA A 88 3.98 12.03 -2.56
C ALA A 88 3.04 11.32 -3.53
N GLY A 89 3.60 10.55 -4.47
CA GLY A 89 2.80 9.82 -5.45
C GLY A 89 2.03 8.63 -4.86
N ASP A 90 0.95 8.20 -5.54
CA ASP A 90 0.17 7.01 -5.15
C ASP A 90 1.02 5.73 -4.93
N PRO A 91 2.12 5.48 -5.68
CA PRO A 91 3.01 4.37 -5.37
C PRO A 91 3.59 4.40 -3.95
N ALA A 92 4.01 5.57 -3.46
CA ALA A 92 4.54 5.74 -2.11
C ALA A 92 3.44 5.57 -1.06
N ARG A 93 2.28 6.22 -1.27
CA ARG A 93 1.10 6.08 -0.39
C ARG A 93 0.65 4.63 -0.27
N LEU A 94 0.54 3.91 -1.39
CA LEU A 94 0.19 2.48 -1.39
C LEU A 94 1.27 1.61 -0.75
N ALA A 95 2.55 1.87 -1.02
CA ALA A 95 3.64 1.13 -0.40
C ALA A 95 3.62 1.27 1.13
N ALA A 96 3.38 2.47 1.66
CA ALA A 96 3.22 2.68 3.10
C ALA A 96 2.06 1.84 3.67
N VAL A 97 0.91 1.80 2.99
CA VAL A 97 -0.24 0.97 3.40
C VAL A 97 0.10 -0.53 3.40
N VAL A 98 0.80 -1.02 2.37
CA VAL A 98 1.23 -2.43 2.29
C VAL A 98 2.21 -2.76 3.43
N LEU A 99 3.17 -1.89 3.72
CA LEU A 99 4.13 -2.09 4.79
C LEU A 99 3.46 -2.05 6.17
N MET A 100 2.48 -1.16 6.37
CA MET A 100 1.64 -1.12 7.57
C MET A 100 0.85 -2.42 7.74
N ALA A 101 0.16 -2.88 6.69
CA ALA A 101 -0.65 -4.10 6.75
C ALA A 101 0.18 -5.36 7.03
N LYS A 102 1.41 -5.43 6.51
CA LYS A 102 2.33 -6.55 6.74
C LYS A 102 3.09 -6.47 8.07
N ALA A 103 2.92 -5.39 8.84
CA ALA A 103 3.62 -5.18 10.11
C ALA A 103 3.23 -6.27 11.11
N LYS A 104 4.24 -6.81 11.81
CA LYS A 104 4.02 -7.85 12.82
C LYS A 104 4.21 -7.29 14.21
N VAL A 105 3.18 -7.45 15.05
CA VAL A 105 3.24 -7.09 16.48
C VAL A 105 4.42 -7.78 17.17
N ALA A 106 4.67 -9.06 16.83
CA ALA A 106 5.75 -9.87 17.41
C ALA A 106 7.17 -9.32 17.13
N THR A 107 7.34 -8.54 16.07
CA THR A 107 8.64 -7.93 15.71
C THR A 107 8.56 -6.40 15.85
N ASN A 108 7.84 -5.94 16.88
CA ASN A 108 7.64 -4.52 17.16
C ASN A 108 7.16 -3.69 15.96
N TYR A 109 6.11 -4.18 15.29
CA TYR A 109 5.48 -3.55 14.12
C TYR A 109 6.40 -3.36 12.91
N ARG A 110 7.43 -4.20 12.80
CA ARG A 110 8.30 -4.27 11.62
C ARG A 110 7.79 -5.28 10.59
N THR A 111 8.22 -5.07 9.34
CA THR A 111 7.91 -5.89 8.17
C THR A 111 9.20 -6.25 7.45
N THR A 112 9.45 -7.53 7.20
CA THR A 112 10.51 -7.95 6.28
C THR A 112 9.94 -8.12 4.87
N ILE A 113 10.52 -7.45 3.89
CA ILE A 113 10.06 -7.49 2.49
C ILE A 113 11.22 -7.24 1.52
N THR A 114 11.12 -7.75 0.30
CA THR A 114 12.05 -7.41 -0.78
C THR A 114 11.45 -6.33 -1.70
N ALA A 115 12.30 -5.55 -2.39
CA ALA A 115 11.82 -4.61 -3.41
C ALA A 115 11.02 -5.31 -4.52
N LYS A 116 11.35 -6.58 -4.82
CA LYS A 116 10.61 -7.42 -5.77
C LYS A 116 9.21 -7.74 -5.26
N GLU A 117 9.09 -8.17 -4.01
CA GLU A 117 7.80 -8.46 -3.39
C GLU A 117 6.94 -7.19 -3.30
N LEU A 118 7.49 -6.09 -2.78
CA LEU A 118 6.78 -4.82 -2.69
C LEU A 118 6.34 -4.32 -4.08
N GLY A 119 7.16 -4.51 -5.12
CA GLY A 119 6.80 -4.20 -6.50
C GLY A 119 5.59 -4.97 -6.99
N ARG A 120 5.48 -6.26 -6.64
CA ARG A 120 4.30 -7.07 -6.96
C ARG A 120 3.04 -6.60 -6.23
N TRP A 121 3.16 -6.13 -4.98
CA TRP A 121 2.05 -5.54 -4.20
C TRP A 121 1.61 -4.17 -4.70
N VAL A 122 2.51 -3.36 -5.26
CA VAL A 122 2.20 -2.02 -5.78
C VAL A 122 1.82 -2.04 -7.27
N GLY A 123 2.25 -3.08 -8.01
CA GLY A 123 2.03 -3.22 -9.45
C GLY A 123 3.15 -2.57 -10.28
N LEU A 124 4.36 -2.49 -9.73
CA LEU A 124 5.52 -1.83 -10.31
C LEU A 124 6.74 -2.75 -10.40
N LYS A 125 7.68 -2.40 -11.29
CA LYS A 125 8.96 -3.12 -11.41
C LYS A 125 9.82 -2.93 -10.14
N PRO A 126 10.62 -3.94 -9.75
CA PRO A 126 11.46 -3.87 -8.56
C PRO A 126 12.42 -2.68 -8.57
N SER A 127 12.97 -2.32 -9.74
CA SER A 127 13.85 -1.16 -9.90
C SER A 127 13.16 0.15 -9.55
N ARG A 128 11.90 0.33 -9.94
CA ARG A 128 11.13 1.52 -9.59
C ARG A 128 10.87 1.60 -8.09
N ILE A 129 10.66 0.46 -7.43
CA ILE A 129 10.54 0.41 -5.98
C ILE A 129 11.86 0.82 -5.31
N ALA A 130 12.97 0.22 -5.73
CA ALA A 130 14.28 0.43 -5.12
C ALA A 130 14.83 1.85 -5.31
N HIS A 131 14.59 2.48 -6.46
CA HIS A 131 15.21 3.76 -6.81
C HIS A 131 14.28 4.97 -6.77
N GLN A 132 12.96 4.77 -6.62
CA GLN A 132 12.00 5.88 -6.54
C GLN A 132 11.16 5.79 -5.27
N VAL A 133 10.42 4.69 -5.10
CA VAL A 133 9.40 4.60 -4.03
C VAL A 133 10.02 4.51 -2.63
N LEU A 134 10.99 3.62 -2.43
CA LEU A 134 11.64 3.46 -1.12
C LEU A 134 12.48 4.69 -0.73
N PRO A 135 13.30 5.28 -1.64
CA PRO A 135 13.98 6.53 -1.35
C PRO A 135 13.02 7.67 -1.00
N GLU A 136 11.96 7.88 -1.79
CA GLU A 136 10.95 8.92 -1.52
C GLU A 136 10.33 8.76 -0.12
N LEU A 137 9.98 7.53 0.28
CA LEU A 137 9.43 7.28 1.61
C LEU A 137 10.43 7.54 2.75
N ARG A 138 11.73 7.31 2.53
CA ARG A 138 12.78 7.58 3.52
C ARG A 138 13.06 9.07 3.64
N GLU A 139 13.21 9.76 2.52
CA GLU A 139 13.44 11.21 2.46
C GLU A 139 12.31 11.99 3.16
N ARG A 140 11.09 11.46 3.06
CA ARG A 140 9.89 12.00 3.72
C ARG A 140 9.71 11.55 5.16
N GLU A 141 10.66 10.79 5.73
CA GLU A 141 10.56 10.23 7.09
C GLU A 141 9.29 9.41 7.35
N VAL A 142 8.71 8.79 6.31
CA VAL A 142 7.57 7.87 6.45
C VAL A 142 8.04 6.44 6.65
N LEU A 143 9.23 6.12 6.15
CA LEU A 143 9.82 4.79 6.22
C LEU A 143 11.16 4.81 6.94
N GLY A 144 11.25 4.03 8.01
CA GLY A 144 12.54 3.55 8.52
C GLY A 144 12.82 2.17 7.95
N SER A 145 14.08 1.90 7.58
CA SER A 145 14.45 0.59 7.05
C SER A 145 15.89 0.23 7.33
N ASN A 146 16.14 -1.04 7.64
CA ASN A 146 17.47 -1.65 7.71
C ASN A 146 17.61 -2.72 6.63
N GLU A 147 18.81 -2.87 6.09
CA GLU A 147 19.12 -4.02 5.23
C GLU A 147 19.19 -5.29 6.08
N THR A 148 18.57 -6.36 5.58
CA THR A 148 18.74 -7.70 6.15
C THR A 148 19.79 -8.42 5.32
N THR A 149 20.81 -8.97 5.96
CA THR A 149 21.89 -9.72 5.30
C THR A 149 21.82 -11.20 5.69
N SER A 150 22.15 -12.07 4.73
CA SER A 150 22.41 -13.48 5.00
C SER A 150 23.73 -13.66 5.75
N ALA A 151 23.95 -14.85 6.32
CA ALA A 151 25.21 -15.24 6.95
C ALA A 151 26.43 -15.10 5.99
N ALA A 152 26.20 -15.11 4.67
CA ALA A 152 27.22 -14.88 3.65
C ALA A 152 27.38 -13.38 3.27
N GLY A 153 26.84 -12.45 4.05
CA GLY A 153 26.94 -10.99 3.83
C GLY A 153 26.09 -10.44 2.69
N ARG A 154 25.30 -11.26 2.00
CA ARG A 154 24.43 -10.80 0.89
C ARG A 154 23.14 -10.20 1.42
N VAL A 155 22.75 -9.02 0.92
CA VAL A 155 21.45 -8.39 1.22
C VAL A 155 20.31 -9.28 0.73
N THR A 156 19.49 -9.77 1.66
CA THR A 156 18.37 -10.68 1.42
C THR A 156 17.02 -9.96 1.38
N GLY A 157 16.94 -8.73 1.88
CA GLY A 157 15.69 -7.96 1.95
C GLY A 157 15.83 -6.72 2.82
N LEU A 158 14.69 -6.09 3.10
CA LEU A 158 14.60 -4.91 3.95
C LEU A 158 13.71 -5.22 5.15
N GLU A 159 14.20 -4.89 6.33
CA GLU A 159 13.37 -4.74 7.52
C GLU A 159 12.84 -3.30 7.52
N CYS A 160 11.53 -3.13 7.45
CA CYS A 160 10.86 -1.85 7.28
C CYS A 160 9.89 -1.58 8.44
N TRP A 161 9.72 -0.31 8.81
CA TRP A 161 8.63 0.14 9.66
C TRP A 161 8.08 1.48 9.17
N VAL A 162 6.76 1.62 9.22
CA VAL A 162 6.08 2.86 8.87
C VAL A 162 6.14 3.79 10.07
N ILE A 163 6.90 4.88 9.97
CA ILE A 163 7.25 5.77 11.08
C ILE A 163 5.99 6.36 11.76
N PRO A 164 4.97 6.89 11.04
CA PRO A 164 3.75 7.38 11.67
C PRO A 164 3.02 6.32 12.51
N MET A 165 2.92 5.09 11.99
CA MET A 165 2.34 3.96 12.73
C MET A 165 3.22 3.57 13.92
N TYR A 166 4.54 3.46 13.73
CA TYR A 166 5.47 3.10 14.78
C TYR A 166 5.38 4.09 15.96
N ARG A 167 5.37 5.40 15.67
CA ARG A 167 5.19 6.46 16.68
C ARG A 167 3.84 6.32 17.40
N ALA A 168 2.75 6.11 16.66
CA ALA A 168 1.42 5.91 17.25
C ALA A 168 1.37 4.70 18.20
N GLN A 169 2.03 3.59 17.85
CA GLN A 169 2.07 2.39 18.68
C GLN A 169 2.86 2.57 19.98
N HIS A 170 3.86 3.48 19.98
CA HIS A 170 4.73 3.75 21.12
C HIS A 170 4.37 5.02 21.90
N GLY A 171 3.44 5.85 21.39
CA GLY A 171 3.06 7.13 21.98
C GLY A 171 2.10 7.04 23.18
N GLY A 172 1.71 5.83 23.61
CA GLY A 172 0.86 5.60 24.78
C GLY A 172 -0.65 5.75 24.54
N ASP A 173 -1.08 6.44 23.49
CA ASP A 173 -2.50 6.55 23.12
C ASP A 173 -2.99 5.35 22.29
N ARG A 174 -3.64 4.40 22.97
CA ARG A 174 -4.26 3.23 22.32
C ARG A 174 -5.46 3.57 21.42
N ARG A 175 -6.06 4.76 21.57
CA ARG A 175 -7.16 5.22 20.72
C ARG A 175 -6.65 5.91 19.46
N HIS A 176 -5.33 6.08 19.32
CA HIS A 176 -4.74 6.70 18.15
C HIS A 176 -5.13 5.93 16.88
N VAL A 177 -5.46 6.69 15.82
CA VAL A 177 -6.01 6.12 14.59
C VAL A 177 -5.03 5.17 13.88
N LEU A 178 -3.73 5.37 14.04
CA LEU A 178 -2.68 4.46 13.54
C LEU A 178 -2.22 3.37 14.53
N ALA A 179 -2.71 3.37 15.78
CA ALA A 179 -2.43 2.32 16.75
C ALA A 179 -3.34 1.10 16.49
N LEU A 180 -3.09 0.40 15.38
CA LEU A 180 -3.83 -0.79 14.98
C LEU A 180 -3.48 -1.99 15.87
N SER A 181 -4.50 -2.71 16.34
CA SER A 181 -4.35 -3.97 17.05
C SER A 181 -3.89 -5.10 16.12
N ARG A 182 -3.46 -6.22 16.73
CA ARG A 182 -3.09 -7.44 15.97
C ARG A 182 -4.21 -7.91 15.04
N VAL A 183 -5.46 -7.90 15.52
CA VAL A 183 -6.62 -8.35 14.74
C VAL A 183 -6.88 -7.40 13.57
N GLU A 184 -6.84 -6.09 13.81
CA GLU A 184 -7.04 -5.08 12.76
C GLU A 184 -5.97 -5.18 11.66
N LEU A 185 -4.70 -5.44 12.03
CA LEU A 185 -3.62 -5.67 11.06
C LEU A 185 -3.84 -6.94 10.22
N ILE A 186 -4.27 -8.04 10.84
CA ILE A 186 -4.60 -9.28 10.13
C ILE A 186 -5.75 -9.05 9.15
N VAL A 187 -6.83 -8.37 9.60
CA VAL A 187 -7.97 -8.06 8.74
C VAL A 187 -7.57 -7.15 7.58
N LEU A 188 -6.77 -6.11 7.83
CA LEU A 188 -6.26 -5.24 6.78
C LEU A 188 -5.41 -6.01 5.78
N LEU A 189 -4.51 -6.89 6.25
CA LEU A 189 -3.70 -7.74 5.39
C LEU A 189 -4.57 -8.64 4.53
N LYS A 190 -5.56 -9.34 5.12
CA LYS A 190 -6.48 -10.21 4.38
C LYS A 190 -7.32 -9.46 3.35
N LEU A 191 -7.74 -8.23 3.68
CA LEU A 191 -8.42 -7.34 2.76
C LEU A 191 -7.51 -7.01 1.56
N ILE A 192 -6.30 -6.49 1.79
CA ILE A 192 -5.41 -6.14 0.67
C ILE A 192 -4.92 -7.36 -0.09
N GLU A 193 -4.86 -8.54 0.54
CA GLU A 193 -4.62 -9.81 -0.14
C GLU A 193 -5.68 -10.07 -1.19
N THR A 194 -6.94 -10.00 -0.77
CA THR A 194 -8.11 -10.20 -1.64
C THR A 194 -8.16 -9.17 -2.77
N LEU A 195 -7.78 -7.93 -2.50
CA LEU A 195 -7.87 -6.86 -3.49
C LEU A 195 -6.73 -6.88 -4.51
N PHE A 196 -5.48 -7.10 -4.08
CA PHE A 196 -4.32 -6.92 -4.98
C PHE A 196 -3.03 -7.64 -4.56
N ALA A 197 -3.07 -8.61 -3.63
CA ALA A 197 -1.90 -9.46 -3.43
C ALA A 197 -1.54 -10.19 -4.72
N PRO A 198 -0.25 -10.41 -4.99
CA PRO A 198 0.17 -11.13 -6.18
C PRO A 198 -0.07 -12.64 -6.15
N GLY A 199 -0.62 -13.17 -5.05
CA GLY A 199 -0.74 -14.60 -4.77
C GLY A 199 0.60 -15.26 -4.47
N TRP A 200 0.57 -16.34 -3.68
CA TRP A 200 1.75 -17.16 -3.39
C TRP A 200 1.37 -18.55 -2.91
N VAL A 201 2.30 -19.48 -3.11
CA VAL A 201 2.27 -20.82 -2.50
C VAL A 201 3.14 -20.76 -1.25
N HIS A 202 2.58 -21.17 -0.12
CA HIS A 202 3.25 -21.26 1.17
C HIS A 202 4.15 -22.50 1.21
N LYS A 203 5.07 -22.55 2.19
CA LYS A 203 5.99 -23.68 2.35
C LYS A 203 5.28 -24.99 2.65
N ASP A 204 4.13 -24.92 3.32
CA ASP A 204 3.26 -26.05 3.64
C ASP A 204 2.38 -26.50 2.46
N GLY A 205 2.56 -25.90 1.28
CA GLY A 205 1.78 -26.20 0.09
C GLY A 205 0.42 -25.49 0.01
N SER A 206 -0.02 -24.80 1.07
CA SER A 206 -1.23 -23.98 1.02
C SER A 206 -1.04 -22.82 0.04
N VAL A 207 -2.14 -22.33 -0.54
CA VAL A 207 -2.10 -21.28 -1.58
C VAL A 207 -2.92 -20.08 -1.13
N THR A 208 -2.29 -18.91 -1.09
CA THR A 208 -3.02 -17.64 -1.10
C THR A 208 -3.29 -17.27 -2.55
N PRO A 209 -4.57 -17.20 -2.99
CA PRO A 209 -4.90 -16.85 -4.36
C PRO A 209 -4.47 -15.42 -4.68
N ALA A 210 -4.30 -15.14 -5.98
CA ALA A 210 -4.05 -13.80 -6.45
C ALA A 210 -5.28 -12.91 -6.22
N GLY A 211 -5.06 -11.67 -5.79
CA GLY A 211 -6.13 -10.68 -5.62
C GLY A 211 -6.69 -10.16 -6.94
N MET A 212 -7.83 -9.48 -6.88
CA MET A 212 -8.58 -8.99 -8.05
C MET A 212 -7.79 -8.07 -8.98
N LEU A 213 -6.80 -7.35 -8.46
CA LEU A 213 -5.91 -6.46 -9.22
C LEU A 213 -4.45 -6.96 -9.23
N ALA A 214 -4.21 -8.24 -8.99
CA ALA A 214 -2.86 -8.82 -8.97
C ALA A 214 -2.11 -8.67 -10.30
N ASP A 215 -2.83 -8.87 -11.41
CA ASP A 215 -2.36 -8.76 -12.80
C ASP A 215 -2.16 -7.30 -13.23
N ARG A 216 -2.83 -6.35 -12.55
CA ARG A 216 -2.79 -4.93 -12.88
C ARG A 216 -1.41 -4.35 -12.55
N THR A 217 -0.60 -4.14 -13.59
CA THR A 217 0.75 -3.57 -13.49
C THR A 217 0.93 -2.34 -14.38
N GLY A 218 1.95 -1.53 -14.12
CA GLY A 218 2.33 -0.37 -14.94
C GLY A 218 1.72 0.95 -14.50
N ARG A 219 1.58 1.91 -15.43
CA ARG A 219 1.10 3.27 -15.14
C ARG A 219 -0.32 3.21 -14.58
N GLY A 220 -0.54 3.86 -13.43
CA GLY A 220 -1.84 3.91 -12.75
C GLY A 220 -2.20 2.66 -11.92
N ALA A 221 -1.37 1.61 -11.91
CA ALA A 221 -1.67 0.40 -11.14
C ALA A 221 -1.77 0.67 -9.64
N ALA A 222 -0.83 1.43 -9.09
CA ALA A 222 -0.86 1.83 -7.68
C ALA A 222 -2.11 2.67 -7.35
N THR A 223 -2.47 3.62 -8.21
CA THR A 223 -3.67 4.44 -8.08
C THR A 223 -4.95 3.60 -8.10
N ASP A 224 -5.05 2.63 -9.02
CA ASP A 224 -6.22 1.76 -9.13
C ASP A 224 -6.37 0.89 -7.87
N ARG A 225 -5.27 0.33 -7.36
CA ARG A 225 -5.24 -0.49 -6.14
C ARG A 225 -5.57 0.31 -4.88
N LEU A 226 -4.99 1.50 -4.72
CA LEU A 226 -5.28 2.40 -3.61
C LEU A 226 -6.73 2.90 -3.66
N GLY A 227 -7.19 3.28 -4.86
CA GLY A 227 -8.56 3.73 -5.08
C GLY A 227 -9.58 2.65 -4.74
N LEU A 228 -9.34 1.41 -5.19
CA LEU A 228 -10.20 0.27 -4.86
C LEU A 228 -10.27 0.04 -3.34
N LEU A 229 -9.12 0.02 -2.65
CA LEU A 229 -9.08 -0.13 -1.19
C LEU A 229 -9.92 0.94 -0.47
N LEU A 230 -9.73 2.20 -0.81
CA LEU A 230 -10.45 3.32 -0.21
C LEU A 230 -11.95 3.25 -0.52
N MET A 231 -12.35 2.85 -1.73
CA MET A 231 -13.76 2.68 -2.10
C MET A 231 -14.41 1.50 -1.39
N VAL A 232 -13.73 0.36 -1.25
CA VAL A 232 -14.22 -0.79 -0.49
C VAL A 232 -14.44 -0.41 0.97
N LEU A 233 -13.47 0.26 1.59
CA LEU A 233 -13.57 0.75 2.96
C LEU A 233 -14.62 1.87 3.13
N SER A 234 -14.95 2.61 2.06
CA SER A 234 -16.00 3.66 2.08
C SER A 234 -17.38 3.17 1.59
N SER A 235 -17.53 1.87 1.33
CA SER A 235 -18.81 1.28 0.89
C SER A 235 -19.62 0.77 2.09
N ASN A 236 -20.89 0.44 1.90
CA ASN A 236 -21.69 -0.32 2.88
C ASN A 236 -21.67 -1.84 2.59
N SER A 237 -22.36 -2.66 3.40
CA SER A 237 -22.46 -4.12 3.20
C SER A 237 -23.11 -4.51 1.87
N LYS A 238 -24.00 -3.66 1.33
CA LYS A 238 -24.61 -3.87 0.01
C LYS A 238 -23.69 -3.48 -1.16
N GLY A 239 -22.47 -3.02 -0.87
CA GLY A 239 -21.47 -2.59 -1.83
C GLY A 239 -21.68 -1.17 -2.37
N TRP A 240 -22.64 -0.40 -1.85
CA TRP A 240 -22.84 0.99 -2.29
C TRP A 240 -21.78 1.91 -1.70
N LEU A 241 -21.10 2.67 -2.56
CA LEU A 241 -20.14 3.69 -2.16
C LEU A 241 -20.88 4.89 -1.55
N GLN A 242 -20.42 5.34 -0.38
CA GLN A 242 -20.88 6.60 0.21
C GLN A 242 -20.33 7.77 -0.61
N LEU A 243 -21.19 8.39 -1.42
CA LEU A 243 -20.80 9.51 -2.26
C LEU A 243 -20.63 10.77 -1.43
N CYS A 244 -19.71 11.62 -1.85
CA CYS A 244 -19.46 12.89 -1.19
C CYS A 244 -20.71 13.79 -1.21
N SER A 245 -20.98 14.41 -0.07
CA SER A 245 -21.94 15.50 0.09
C SER A 245 -21.38 16.82 -0.45
N GLY A 246 -22.27 17.80 -0.60
CA GLY A 246 -21.95 19.15 -1.06
C GLY A 246 -22.07 19.35 -2.57
N SER A 247 -21.75 20.56 -3.02
CA SER A 247 -21.71 20.91 -4.44
C SER A 247 -20.55 20.19 -5.13
N VAL A 248 -20.81 19.70 -6.34
CA VAL A 248 -19.81 19.08 -7.20
C VAL A 248 -19.93 19.68 -8.58
N ASP A 249 -18.81 19.73 -9.29
CA ASP A 249 -18.79 20.05 -10.71
C ASP A 249 -19.77 19.12 -11.46
N THR A 250 -20.79 19.73 -12.06
CA THR A 250 -21.87 19.04 -12.77
C THR A 250 -21.37 18.34 -14.02
N SER A 251 -20.22 18.74 -14.58
CA SER A 251 -19.67 18.19 -15.82
C SER A 251 -19.13 16.76 -15.69
N ARG A 252 -18.68 16.35 -14.50
CA ARG A 252 -18.07 15.03 -14.23
C ARG A 252 -18.91 14.15 -13.31
N GLY A 253 -19.76 14.76 -12.49
CA GLY A 253 -20.68 14.07 -11.58
C GLY A 253 -20.08 13.66 -10.24
N ARG A 254 -20.98 13.33 -9.30
CA ARG A 254 -20.64 12.96 -7.91
C ARG A 254 -19.71 11.75 -7.77
N PRO A 255 -19.84 10.67 -8.57
CA PRO A 255 -18.92 9.53 -8.50
C PRO A 255 -17.46 9.93 -8.71
N ALA A 256 -17.20 10.70 -9.77
CA ALA A 256 -15.87 11.15 -10.14
C ALA A 256 -15.26 12.06 -9.06
N ALA A 257 -16.05 12.99 -8.52
CA ALA A 257 -15.65 13.84 -7.40
C ALA A 257 -15.35 13.02 -6.14
N THR A 258 -16.13 11.97 -5.87
CA THR A 258 -15.92 11.08 -4.71
C THR A 258 -14.61 10.32 -4.83
N ALA A 259 -14.36 9.68 -5.98
CA ALA A 259 -13.10 8.98 -6.23
C ALA A 259 -11.90 9.95 -6.17
N GLY A 260 -12.06 11.17 -6.72
CA GLY A 260 -11.06 12.24 -6.63
C GLY A 260 -10.71 12.59 -5.19
N ARG A 261 -11.73 12.90 -4.37
CA ARG A 261 -11.53 13.25 -2.94
C ARG A 261 -10.91 12.11 -2.14
N LEU A 262 -11.30 10.85 -2.38
CA LEU A 262 -10.68 9.70 -1.71
C LEU A 262 -9.19 9.60 -1.99
N LEU A 263 -8.78 9.84 -3.24
CA LEU A 263 -7.39 9.75 -3.69
C LEU A 263 -6.58 11.05 -3.52
N GLY A 264 -7.21 12.14 -3.07
CA GLY A 264 -6.57 13.46 -3.03
C GLY A 264 -6.22 14.01 -4.42
N CYS A 265 -7.00 13.67 -5.45
CA CYS A 265 -6.78 14.08 -6.83
C CYS A 265 -8.01 14.78 -7.45
N SER A 266 -7.85 15.29 -8.67
CA SER A 266 -8.95 15.98 -9.37
C SER A 266 -10.11 15.04 -9.73
N PRO A 267 -11.35 15.55 -9.87
CA PRO A 267 -12.48 14.74 -10.34
C PRO A 267 -12.23 14.06 -11.68
N ALA A 268 -11.47 14.69 -12.59
CA ALA A 268 -11.11 14.10 -13.87
C ALA A 268 -10.19 12.86 -13.72
N ALA A 269 -9.23 12.91 -12.78
CA ALA A 269 -8.41 11.75 -12.46
C ALA A 269 -9.24 10.64 -11.79
N GLY A 270 -10.15 11.01 -10.87
CA GLY A 270 -11.11 10.09 -10.25
C GLY A 270 -12.00 9.37 -11.27
N ALA A 271 -12.52 10.09 -12.27
CA ALA A 271 -13.30 9.50 -13.36
C ALA A 271 -12.51 8.43 -14.13
N LYS A 272 -11.21 8.68 -14.41
CA LYS A 272 -10.34 7.70 -15.09
C LYS A 272 -10.13 6.43 -14.26
N VAL A 273 -10.03 6.55 -12.93
CA VAL A 273 -9.92 5.38 -12.03
C VAL A 273 -11.21 4.57 -12.04
N LEU A 274 -12.37 5.24 -11.94
CA LEU A 274 -13.66 4.57 -12.00
C LEU A 274 -13.86 3.82 -13.33
N ALA A 275 -13.51 4.44 -14.46
CA ALA A 275 -13.58 3.80 -15.77
C ALA A 275 -12.74 2.52 -15.84
N ARG A 276 -11.46 2.57 -15.42
CA ARG A 276 -10.57 1.39 -15.41
C ARG A 276 -11.04 0.27 -14.49
N LEU A 277 -11.62 0.62 -13.34
CA LEU A 277 -12.17 -0.38 -12.41
C LEU A 277 -13.48 -0.99 -12.93
N GLN A 278 -14.30 -0.20 -13.63
CA GLN A 278 -15.52 -0.66 -14.30
C GLN A 278 -15.21 -1.59 -15.47
N GLU A 279 -14.22 -1.26 -16.31
CA GLU A 279 -13.73 -2.12 -17.40
C GLU A 279 -13.28 -3.50 -16.90
N ARG A 280 -12.78 -3.56 -15.66
CA ARG A 280 -12.38 -4.79 -14.98
C ARG A 280 -13.51 -5.50 -14.23
N GLY A 281 -14.74 -4.99 -14.31
CA GLY A 281 -15.91 -5.58 -13.65
C GLY A 281 -15.90 -5.49 -12.13
N LEU A 282 -15.12 -4.57 -11.54
CA LEU A 282 -15.03 -4.42 -10.08
C LEU A 282 -16.10 -3.49 -9.51
N LEU A 283 -16.69 -2.64 -10.36
CA LEU A 283 -17.77 -1.76 -9.97
C LEU A 283 -18.73 -1.48 -11.13
N THR A 284 -19.92 -1.01 -10.80
CA THR A 284 -20.85 -0.38 -11.74
C THR A 284 -21.13 1.06 -11.31
N VAL A 285 -21.33 1.93 -12.29
CA VAL A 285 -21.78 3.31 -12.08
C VAL A 285 -23.17 3.43 -12.69
N ASP A 286 -24.19 3.42 -11.84
CA ASP A 286 -25.57 3.58 -12.26
C ASP A 286 -25.87 5.08 -12.38
N ARG A 287 -26.23 5.54 -13.57
CA ARG A 287 -26.82 6.87 -13.79
C ARG A 287 -28.29 6.66 -14.10
N ARG A 288 -29.17 7.07 -13.20
CA ARG A 288 -30.60 7.14 -13.52
C ARG A 288 -30.89 8.50 -14.11
N GLU A 289 -31.68 8.55 -15.17
CA GLU A 289 -32.34 9.77 -15.61
C GLU A 289 -33.65 9.91 -14.83
N THR A 290 -33.98 11.11 -14.37
CA THR A 290 -35.31 11.42 -13.83
C THR A 290 -36.11 12.09 -14.92
N ALA A 291 -37.43 11.82 -14.93
CA ALA A 291 -38.39 12.36 -15.88
C ALA A 291 -38.40 13.91 -16.02
N SER A 292 -37.70 14.63 -15.14
CA SER A 292 -37.52 16.08 -15.15
C SER A 292 -36.26 16.58 -15.88
N GLY A 293 -35.48 15.72 -16.54
CA GLY A 293 -34.26 16.13 -17.28
C GLY A 293 -33.10 16.62 -16.41
N LEU A 294 -33.25 16.65 -15.08
CA LEU A 294 -32.18 16.97 -14.13
C LEU A 294 -31.35 15.71 -13.86
N ASN A 295 -30.03 15.80 -14.08
CA ASN A 295 -29.06 14.72 -13.91
C ASN A 295 -29.25 13.93 -12.62
N ALA A 296 -29.89 12.76 -12.74
CA ALA A 296 -30.40 12.04 -11.61
C ALA A 296 -29.38 11.12 -10.95
N ARG A 297 -29.62 10.90 -9.65
CA ARG A 297 -28.83 10.16 -8.67
C ARG A 297 -27.88 9.14 -9.30
N SER A 298 -26.62 9.55 -9.47
CA SER A 298 -25.56 8.60 -9.78
C SER A 298 -25.23 7.77 -8.54
N ARG A 299 -25.08 6.47 -8.68
CA ARG A 299 -24.63 5.57 -7.60
C ARG A 299 -23.46 4.71 -8.09
N VAL A 300 -22.57 4.36 -7.18
CA VAL A 300 -21.46 3.44 -7.48
C VAL A 300 -21.64 2.20 -6.61
N ARG A 301 -21.62 1.03 -7.24
CA ARG A 301 -21.71 -0.26 -6.55
C ARG A 301 -20.45 -1.08 -6.77
N LEU A 302 -19.83 -1.50 -5.68
CA LEU A 302 -18.66 -2.37 -5.64
C LEU A 302 -19.16 -3.82 -5.72
N LEU A 303 -18.99 -4.47 -6.87
CA LEU A 303 -19.54 -5.80 -7.12
C LEU A 303 -18.94 -6.87 -6.20
N PRO A 304 -17.61 -6.89 -5.93
CA PRO A 304 -17.02 -7.88 -5.03
C PRO A 304 -17.56 -7.79 -3.60
N VAL A 305 -17.87 -6.57 -3.12
CA VAL A 305 -18.46 -6.37 -1.79
C VAL A 305 -19.90 -6.89 -1.79
N ALA A 306 -20.70 -6.55 -2.80
CA ALA A 306 -22.07 -7.03 -2.91
C ALA A 306 -22.15 -8.57 -2.97
N GLN A 307 -21.29 -9.19 -3.78
CA GLN A 307 -21.19 -10.65 -3.89
C GLN A 307 -20.75 -11.30 -2.58
N ALA A 308 -19.76 -10.71 -1.90
CA ALA A 308 -19.31 -11.21 -0.61
C ALA A 308 -20.44 -11.25 0.41
N HIS A 309 -21.35 -10.26 0.42
CA HIS A 309 -22.52 -10.22 1.32
C HIS A 309 -23.75 -10.99 0.78
N GLY A 310 -23.59 -11.83 -0.25
CA GLY A 310 -24.68 -12.65 -0.79
C GLY A 310 -25.76 -11.85 -1.51
N VAL A 311 -25.50 -10.58 -1.85
CA VAL A 311 -26.49 -9.76 -2.55
C VAL A 311 -26.45 -10.12 -4.03
N PRO A 312 -27.56 -10.58 -4.64
CA PRO A 312 -27.59 -10.92 -6.05
C PRO A 312 -27.24 -9.67 -6.87
N VAL A 313 -26.14 -9.76 -7.62
CA VAL A 313 -25.75 -8.77 -8.62
C VAL A 313 -26.50 -9.13 -9.91
N ARG A 314 -27.83 -8.99 -9.87
CA ARG A 314 -28.68 -9.27 -11.01
C ARG A 314 -28.50 -8.15 -12.05
N GLU A 315 -28.04 -8.52 -13.24
CA GLU A 315 -28.19 -7.81 -14.53
C GLU A 315 -27.69 -6.35 -14.61
N ALA A 316 -26.38 -6.12 -14.51
CA ALA A 316 -25.77 -4.88 -15.02
C ALA A 316 -25.41 -4.95 -16.52
N ARG A 317 -25.54 -6.12 -17.16
CA ARG A 317 -25.23 -6.32 -18.58
C ARG A 317 -26.43 -6.16 -19.53
N GLU A 318 -27.66 -6.42 -19.09
CA GLU A 318 -28.83 -6.34 -19.98
C GLU A 318 -29.26 -4.91 -20.29
N ALA A 319 -29.02 -3.95 -19.39
CA ALA A 319 -29.30 -2.54 -19.66
C ALA A 319 -28.37 -1.90 -20.71
N ALA A 320 -27.18 -2.47 -20.96
CA ALA A 320 -26.27 -2.01 -22.00
C ALA A 320 -26.58 -2.62 -23.38
N ALA A 321 -27.19 -3.80 -23.42
CA ALA A 321 -27.55 -4.50 -24.67
C ALA A 321 -28.86 -3.99 -25.27
N CYS A 322 -29.78 -3.45 -24.47
CA CYS A 322 -31.08 -2.98 -24.96
C CYS A 322 -31.04 -1.55 -25.56
N GLY A 323 -29.87 -0.91 -25.62
CA GLY A 323 -29.67 0.43 -26.21
C GLY A 323 -29.27 0.46 -27.69
N VAL A 324 -29.36 -0.66 -28.41
CA VAL A 324 -29.07 -0.69 -29.86
C VAL A 324 -30.32 -0.24 -30.64
N PHE A 325 -30.40 1.06 -30.88
CA PHE A 325 -31.33 1.65 -31.84
C PHE A 325 -30.90 1.26 -33.27
N ARG A 326 -31.72 0.46 -33.96
CA ARG A 326 -31.62 0.22 -35.41
C ARG A 326 -32.47 1.28 -36.14
N PRO A 327 -31.91 2.07 -37.07
CA PRO A 327 -32.72 2.81 -38.03
C PRO A 327 -33.18 1.89 -39.17
N ARG A 328 -34.42 2.09 -39.62
CA ARG A 328 -34.92 1.69 -40.94
C ARG A 328 -34.51 2.73 -41.97
#